data_AF-A0A661VH21-F1
#
_entry.id   AF-A0A661VH21-F1
#
_cell.length_a   1.000
_cell.length_b   1.000
_cell.length_c   1.000
_cell.angle_alpha   90.00
_cell.angle_beta   90.00
_cell.angle_gamma   90.00
#
_symmetry.space_group_name_H-M   'P 1'
#
loop_
_entity.id
_entity.type
_entity.pdbx_description
1 polymer ?
#
loop_
_entity_poly.entity_id
_entity_poly.type
_entity_poly.pdbx_seq_one_letter_code
_entity_poly.pdbx_strand_id
1 'polypeptide(L)'
;DESGNLAYIWDGQLRGWFSGFNTSRIVFVFDSCLSGGMTDLKADGRVINMASTERGYSYESDVWGHGEFTYYFVAQGMLEGQADRYDHDGDSLLSEPRDVVDEEAFDYAAANCSYDKPTISDEFTNDLIL
;
A
#
# COMPACT_ATOMS: atom_id res chain seq x y z
N ASP A 1 -14.25 -25.33 22.29
CA ASP A 1 -14.45 -26.25 21.16
C ASP A 1 -13.34 -25.96 20.15
N GLU A 2 -12.53 -26.97 19.83
CA GLU A 2 -11.40 -26.85 18.90
C GLU A 2 -11.89 -26.87 17.45
N SER A 3 -12.67 -25.85 17.09
CA SER A 3 -12.95 -25.48 15.70
C SER A 3 -12.20 -24.18 15.47
N GLY A 4 -11.04 -24.25 14.82
CA GLY A 4 -10.30 -23.06 14.36
C GLY A 4 -11.16 -22.27 13.38
N ASN A 5 -12.06 -21.44 13.91
CA ASN A 5 -12.87 -20.51 13.15
C ASN A 5 -11.92 -19.44 12.62
N LEU A 6 -11.42 -19.63 11.40
CA LEU A 6 -10.82 -18.56 10.63
C LEU A 6 -11.90 -17.48 10.48
N ALA A 7 -11.77 -16.40 11.24
CA ALA A 7 -12.61 -15.23 11.09
C ALA A 7 -12.07 -14.43 9.91
N TYR A 8 -12.72 -14.60 8.76
CA TYR A 8 -12.42 -13.78 7.57
C TYR A 8 -12.94 -12.36 7.78
N ILE A 9 -12.11 -11.39 7.39
CA ILE A 9 -12.53 -10.00 7.26
C ILE A 9 -12.75 -9.76 5.77
N TRP A 10 -13.99 -9.50 5.40
CA TRP A 10 -14.33 -9.14 4.02
C TRP A 10 -14.05 -7.64 3.81
N ASP A 11 -13.57 -7.26 2.63
CA ASP A 11 -13.33 -5.87 2.24
C ASP A 11 -14.60 -5.00 2.36
N GLY A 12 -15.78 -5.53 2.01
CA GLY A 12 -17.06 -4.85 2.24
C GLY A 12 -17.35 -4.58 3.73
N GLN A 13 -16.95 -5.46 4.64
CA GLN A 13 -17.07 -5.22 6.09
C GLN A 13 -16.09 -4.14 6.53
N LEU A 14 -14.85 -4.21 6.04
CA LEU A 14 -13.82 -3.24 6.34
C LEU A 14 -14.22 -1.84 5.84
N ARG A 15 -14.78 -1.73 4.62
CA ARG A 15 -15.37 -0.49 4.11
C ARG A 15 -16.40 0.09 5.08
N GLY A 16 -17.28 -0.75 5.61
CA GLY A 16 -18.31 -0.37 6.58
C GLY A 16 -17.71 0.15 7.89
N TRP A 17 -16.70 -0.54 8.45
CA TRP A 17 -16.03 -0.14 9.69
C TRP A 17 -15.35 1.24 9.57
N PHE A 18 -14.83 1.57 8.38
CA PHE A 18 -14.15 2.84 8.12
C PHE A 18 -15.06 3.91 7.47
N SER A 19 -16.36 3.66 7.30
CA SER A 19 -17.27 4.60 6.61
C SER A 19 -17.61 5.86 7.43
N GLY A 20 -17.53 5.78 8.76
CA GLY A 20 -17.86 6.88 9.67
C GLY A 20 -16.64 7.55 10.31
N PHE A 21 -15.43 7.24 9.86
CA PHE A 21 -14.22 7.85 10.38
C PHE A 21 -14.18 9.33 10.01
N ASN A 22 -14.00 10.22 11.00
CA ASN A 22 -13.90 11.66 10.77
C ASN A 22 -12.50 12.03 10.26
N THR A 23 -12.21 11.67 9.02
CA THR A 23 -10.96 11.96 8.30
C THR A 23 -11.27 12.23 6.83
N SER A 24 -10.40 13.01 6.19
CA SER A 24 -10.43 13.22 4.74
C SER A 24 -9.66 12.15 3.97
N ARG A 25 -8.75 11.42 4.65
CA ARG A 25 -7.85 10.44 4.02
C ARG A 25 -7.71 9.18 4.87
N ILE A 26 -7.75 8.02 4.22
CA ILE A 26 -7.43 6.71 4.81
C ILE A 26 -6.53 5.96 3.84
N VAL A 27 -5.39 5.48 4.31
CA VAL A 27 -4.51 4.60 3.53
C VAL A 27 -4.64 3.18 4.09
N PHE A 28 -4.95 2.24 3.21
CA PHE A 28 -4.93 0.81 3.49
C PHE A 28 -3.70 0.19 2.81
N VAL A 29 -2.97 -0.65 3.54
CA VAL A 29 -1.80 -1.35 3.02
C VAL A 29 -1.95 -2.83 3.32
N PHE A 30 -1.99 -3.65 2.28
CA PHE A 30 -2.18 -5.09 2.38
C PHE A 30 -0.97 -5.84 1.82
N ASP A 31 -0.10 -6.28 2.71
CA ASP A 31 0.93 -7.27 2.37
C ASP A 31 0.41 -8.68 2.63
N SER A 32 -0.35 -9.19 1.66
CA SER A 32 -0.91 -10.54 1.69
C SER A 32 -1.21 -11.04 0.28
N CYS A 33 -1.30 -12.37 0.13
CA CYS A 33 -1.76 -13.01 -1.10
C CYS A 33 -3.20 -12.59 -1.43
N LEU A 34 -3.55 -12.55 -2.73
CA LEU A 34 -4.88 -12.21 -3.23
C LEU A 34 -5.35 -10.80 -2.82
N SER A 35 -4.46 -9.96 -2.29
CA SER A 35 -4.77 -8.64 -1.76
C SER A 35 -5.41 -7.71 -2.78
N GLY A 36 -5.09 -7.86 -4.07
CA GLY A 36 -5.73 -7.13 -5.17
C GLY A 36 -7.24 -7.36 -5.30
N GLY A 37 -7.81 -8.30 -4.53
CA GLY A 37 -9.26 -8.50 -4.41
C GLY A 37 -9.94 -7.59 -3.39
N MET A 38 -9.19 -6.78 -2.63
CA MET A 38 -9.72 -5.83 -1.63
C MET A 38 -10.39 -4.59 -2.26
N THR A 39 -11.05 -4.77 -3.40
CA THR A 39 -11.57 -3.66 -4.21
C THR A 39 -12.87 -3.08 -3.68
N ASP A 40 -13.65 -3.79 -2.87
CA ASP A 40 -14.87 -3.22 -2.29
C ASP A 40 -14.56 -2.18 -1.19
N LEU A 41 -13.29 -2.05 -0.77
CA LEU A 41 -12.83 -0.99 0.12
C LEU A 41 -12.83 0.40 -0.51
N LYS A 42 -12.86 0.47 -1.85
CA LYS A 42 -12.85 1.71 -2.62
C LYS A 42 -13.94 2.69 -2.14
N ALA A 43 -13.53 3.92 -1.88
CA ALA A 43 -14.38 5.07 -1.64
C ALA A 43 -13.54 6.35 -1.77
N ASP A 44 -14.19 7.49 -2.00
CA ASP A 44 -13.55 8.80 -2.00
C ASP A 44 -12.69 8.99 -0.73
N GLY A 45 -11.49 9.55 -0.90
CA GLY A 45 -10.56 9.79 0.20
C GLY A 45 -9.80 8.55 0.66
N ARG A 46 -9.75 7.47 -0.12
CA ARG A 46 -9.03 6.23 0.24
C ARG A 46 -7.99 5.87 -0.81
N VAL A 47 -6.80 5.50 -0.32
CA VAL A 47 -5.77 4.81 -1.10
C VAL A 47 -5.64 3.38 -0.60
N ILE A 48 -5.57 2.42 -1.51
CA ILE A 48 -5.48 1.00 -1.19
C ILE A 48 -4.26 0.42 -1.89
N ASN A 49 -3.19 0.22 -1.15
CA ASN A 49 -1.94 -0.41 -1.59
C ASN A 49 -1.99 -1.91 -1.31
N MET A 50 -1.71 -2.73 -2.31
CA MET A 50 -1.85 -4.18 -2.24
C MET A 50 -0.62 -4.85 -2.84
N ALA A 51 0.01 -5.78 -2.11
CA ALA A 51 1.24 -6.46 -2.54
C ALA A 51 1.06 -7.35 -3.78
N SER A 52 -0.18 -7.76 -4.08
CA SER A 52 -0.46 -8.71 -5.15
C SER A 52 -1.74 -8.37 -5.91
N THR A 53 -1.90 -8.93 -7.11
CA THR A 53 -3.19 -8.94 -7.83
C THR A 53 -4.24 -9.80 -7.11
N GLU A 54 -5.52 -9.70 -7.49
CA GLU A 54 -6.62 -10.53 -6.93
C GLU A 54 -6.36 -12.05 -6.98
N ARG A 55 -5.51 -12.51 -7.90
CA ARG A 55 -5.12 -13.93 -8.05
C ARG A 55 -3.62 -14.18 -7.83
N GLY A 56 -2.94 -13.20 -7.25
CA GLY A 56 -1.50 -13.19 -7.03
C GLY A 56 -1.12 -13.73 -5.65
N TYR A 57 0.17 -14.02 -5.50
CA TYR A 57 0.78 -14.32 -4.21
C TYR A 57 1.57 -13.10 -3.74
N SER A 58 1.76 -13.00 -2.43
CA SER A 58 2.79 -12.16 -1.82
C SER A 58 3.87 -13.03 -1.19
N TYR A 59 5.11 -12.58 -1.19
CA TYR A 59 6.28 -13.36 -0.79
C TYR A 59 6.98 -12.74 0.40
N GLU A 60 7.41 -13.58 1.34
CA GLU A 60 8.25 -13.20 2.47
C GLU A 60 9.62 -13.87 2.39
N SER A 61 10.65 -13.21 2.91
CA SER A 61 12.00 -13.76 2.98
C SER A 61 12.72 -13.31 4.25
N ASP A 62 13.42 -14.24 4.88
CA ASP A 62 14.32 -13.96 6.01
C ASP A 62 15.41 -12.94 5.65
N VAL A 63 15.79 -12.86 4.36
CA VAL A 63 16.80 -11.92 3.88
C VAL A 63 16.30 -10.47 3.97
N TRP A 64 15.01 -10.26 3.72
CA TRP A 64 14.38 -8.94 3.86
C TRP A 64 13.90 -8.68 5.28
N GLY A 65 13.55 -9.73 6.03
CA GLY A 65 12.90 -9.62 7.35
C GLY A 65 11.44 -9.16 7.27
N HIS A 66 10.88 -9.09 6.06
CA HIS A 66 9.56 -8.57 5.71
C HIS A 66 9.01 -9.30 4.48
N GLY A 67 7.73 -9.06 4.15
CA GLY A 67 7.22 -9.30 2.80
C GLY A 67 7.95 -8.42 1.79
N GLU A 68 8.12 -8.89 0.56
CA GLU A 68 8.85 -8.18 -0.50
C GLU A 68 8.24 -6.79 -0.74
N PHE A 69 6.91 -6.73 -0.85
CA PHE A 69 6.20 -5.46 -0.96
C PHE A 69 6.48 -4.54 0.24
N THR A 70 6.32 -5.00 1.48
CA THR A 70 6.60 -4.18 2.68
C THR A 70 8.04 -3.69 2.70
N TYR A 71 9.00 -4.52 2.29
CA TYR A 71 10.42 -4.16 2.25
C TYR A 71 10.66 -2.97 1.32
N TYR A 72 10.15 -3.01 0.09
CA TYR A 72 10.36 -1.91 -0.86
C TYR A 72 9.45 -0.71 -0.62
N PHE A 73 8.18 -0.92 -0.26
CA PHE A 73 7.20 0.14 -0.03
C PHE A 73 7.53 0.93 1.24
N VAL A 74 7.60 0.25 2.40
CA VAL A 74 7.77 0.92 3.70
C VAL A 74 9.23 1.11 4.04
N ALA A 75 10.02 0.04 4.06
CA ALA A 75 11.36 0.10 4.64
C ALA A 75 12.31 0.94 3.79
N GLN A 76 12.47 0.59 2.50
CA GLN A 76 13.33 1.37 1.60
C GLN A 76 12.64 2.61 1.07
N GLY A 77 11.41 2.48 0.56
CA GLY A 77 10.69 3.57 -0.08
C GLY A 77 10.46 4.74 0.87
N MET A 78 9.69 4.52 1.94
CA MET A 78 9.30 5.57 2.88
C MET A 78 10.36 5.86 3.95
N LEU A 79 10.77 4.85 4.73
CA LEU A 79 11.58 5.09 5.94
C LEU A 79 13.03 5.47 5.63
N GLU A 80 13.62 4.89 4.58
CA GLU A 80 14.95 5.27 4.10
C GLU A 80 14.89 6.40 3.06
N GLY A 81 13.70 6.79 2.59
CA GLY A 81 13.52 7.88 1.63
C GLY A 81 13.92 7.54 0.20
N GLN A 82 14.08 6.27 -0.16
CA GLN A 82 14.57 5.90 -1.49
C GLN A 82 13.53 6.10 -2.62
N ALA A 83 12.26 6.25 -2.24
CA ALA A 83 11.18 6.50 -3.16
C ALA A 83 11.03 7.98 -3.58
N ASP A 84 11.60 8.92 -2.82
CA ASP A 84 11.49 10.35 -3.09
C ASP A 84 12.16 10.70 -4.43
N ARG A 85 11.32 11.09 -5.39
CA ARG A 85 11.68 11.51 -6.76
C ARG A 85 11.35 12.97 -7.00
N TYR A 86 10.37 13.53 -6.30
CA TYR A 86 9.89 14.87 -6.49
C TYR A 86 10.00 15.67 -5.20
N ASP A 87 10.68 16.81 -5.30
CA ASP A 87 10.77 17.81 -4.24
C ASP A 87 9.41 18.50 -4.06
N HIS A 88 8.61 18.00 -3.11
CA HIS A 88 7.27 18.50 -2.79
C HIS A 88 7.31 19.63 -1.75
N ASP A 89 8.34 19.72 -0.92
CA ASP A 89 8.48 20.74 0.13
C ASP A 89 9.33 21.96 -0.26
N GLY A 90 10.04 21.89 -1.39
CA GLY A 90 10.78 22.97 -2.02
C GLY A 90 12.17 23.22 -1.43
N ASP A 91 12.72 22.26 -0.70
CA ASP A 91 14.04 22.40 -0.05
C ASP A 91 15.22 21.93 -0.93
N SER A 92 14.93 21.38 -2.11
CA SER A 92 15.88 20.87 -3.11
C SER A 92 16.68 19.64 -2.68
N LEU A 93 16.29 18.97 -1.59
CA LEU A 93 16.76 17.64 -1.25
C LEU A 93 15.92 16.60 -2.00
N LEU A 94 16.60 15.56 -2.46
CA LEU A 94 15.98 14.37 -3.02
C LEU A 94 16.58 13.18 -2.30
N SER A 95 15.79 12.12 -2.16
CA SER A 95 16.10 10.93 -1.36
C SER A 95 16.09 11.22 0.14
N GLU A 96 15.03 11.87 0.63
CA GLU A 96 14.78 11.99 2.06
C GLU A 96 13.45 11.35 2.52
N PRO A 97 13.40 10.80 3.76
CA PRO A 97 12.19 10.12 4.24
C PRO A 97 10.97 11.02 4.46
N ARG A 98 11.15 12.34 4.58
CA ARG A 98 10.06 13.25 4.97
C ARG A 98 9.21 13.74 3.81
N ASP A 99 9.68 13.56 2.59
CA ASP A 99 9.04 14.07 1.39
C ASP A 99 8.41 12.98 0.50
N VAL A 100 8.61 11.71 0.86
CA VAL A 100 8.01 10.58 0.14
C VAL A 100 6.49 10.59 0.24
N VAL A 101 5.81 10.64 -0.90
CA VAL A 101 4.35 10.42 -0.99
C VAL A 101 4.00 8.94 -1.22
N ASP A 102 2.73 8.58 -1.00
CA ASP A 102 2.27 7.19 -1.07
C ASP A 102 2.49 6.57 -2.46
N GLU A 103 2.23 7.35 -3.52
CA GLU A 103 2.37 6.94 -4.91
C GLU A 103 3.83 6.75 -5.30
N GLU A 104 4.75 7.58 -4.79
CA GLU A 104 6.18 7.39 -4.99
C GLU A 104 6.66 6.10 -4.34
N ALA A 105 6.21 5.84 -3.10
CA ALA A 105 6.52 4.60 -2.41
C ALA A 105 5.93 3.39 -3.16
N PHE A 106 4.71 3.51 -3.70
CA PHE A 106 4.09 2.47 -4.51
C PHE A 106 4.87 2.22 -5.79
N ASP A 107 5.21 3.27 -6.55
CA ASP A 107 5.97 3.17 -7.80
C ASP A 107 7.36 2.58 -7.55
N TYR A 108 8.02 2.98 -6.46
CA TYR A 108 9.27 2.38 -6.03
C TYR A 108 9.11 0.88 -5.73
N ALA A 109 8.07 0.49 -4.99
CA ALA A 109 7.80 -0.93 -4.73
C ALA A 109 7.49 -1.71 -6.01
N ALA A 110 6.64 -1.17 -6.88
CA ALA A 110 6.27 -1.78 -8.15
C ALA A 110 7.47 -1.96 -9.10
N ALA A 111 8.44 -1.05 -9.06
CA ALA A 111 9.66 -1.12 -9.86
C ALA A 111 10.69 -2.13 -9.32
N ASN A 112 10.70 -2.39 -8.01
CA ASN A 112 11.74 -3.21 -7.36
C ASN A 112 11.26 -4.62 -6.96
N CYS A 113 9.96 -4.84 -6.77
CA CYS A 113 9.42 -6.18 -6.50
C CYS A 113 9.70 -7.11 -7.69
N SER A 114 10.31 -8.25 -7.40
CA SER A 114 10.62 -9.30 -8.38
C SER A 114 9.59 -10.42 -8.37
N TYR A 115 8.97 -10.71 -7.22
CA TYR A 115 8.01 -11.79 -7.04
C TYR A 115 6.59 -11.27 -6.83
N ASP A 116 6.45 -10.25 -5.99
CA ASP A 116 5.21 -9.55 -5.73
C ASP A 116 4.76 -8.78 -6.98
N LYS A 117 3.45 -8.58 -7.11
CA LYS A 117 2.85 -7.80 -8.19
C LYS A 117 1.97 -6.71 -7.59
N PRO A 118 2.57 -5.62 -7.10
CA PRO A 118 1.83 -4.59 -6.40
C PRO A 118 0.70 -4.02 -7.26
N THR A 119 -0.44 -3.76 -6.64
CA THR A 119 -1.57 -3.09 -7.25
C THR A 119 -2.06 -1.99 -6.31
N ILE A 120 -2.51 -0.89 -6.89
CA ILE A 120 -3.04 0.25 -6.16
C ILE A 120 -4.46 0.53 -6.62
N SER A 121 -5.32 0.87 -5.66
CA SER A 121 -6.56 1.57 -5.94
C SER A 121 -6.49 2.93 -5.30
N ASP A 122 -6.18 3.91 -6.13
CA ASP A 122 -6.21 5.32 -5.79
C ASP A 122 -7.45 5.94 -6.46
N GLU A 123 -8.40 6.43 -5.65
CA GLU A 123 -9.65 7.06 -6.11
C GLU A 123 -9.58 8.60 -6.01
N PHE A 124 -8.39 9.18 -5.89
CA PHE A 124 -8.16 10.63 -5.90
C PHE A 124 -8.19 11.21 -7.32
N THR A 125 -9.39 11.31 -7.90
CA THR A 125 -9.58 11.85 -9.24
C THR A 125 -9.12 13.31 -9.33
N ASN A 126 -8.03 13.56 -10.07
CA ASN A 126 -7.37 14.86 -10.28
C ASN A 126 -6.63 15.46 -9.06
N ASP A 127 -6.52 14.75 -7.92
CA ASP A 127 -5.70 15.24 -6.79
C ASP A 127 -4.21 14.90 -7.00
N LEU A 128 -3.93 13.93 -7.88
CA LEU A 128 -2.61 13.31 -8.09
C LEU A 128 -2.37 12.99 -9.58
N ILE A 129 -2.47 13.99 -10.45
CA ILE A 129 -2.08 13.83 -11.85
C ILE A 129 -0.54 13.74 -11.89
N LEU A 130 -0.02 12.56 -12.26
CA LEU A 130 1.33 12.40 -12.83
C LEU A 130 1.51 13.27 -14.08
#